data_AF-A0A538U8L9-F1
#
_entry.id   AF-A0A538U8L9-F1
#
_cell.length_a   1.000
_cell.length_b   1.000
_cell.length_c   1.000
_cell.angle_alpha   90.00
_cell.angle_beta   90.00
_cell.angle_gamma   90.00
#
_symmetry.space_group_name_H-M   'P 1'
#
loop_
_entity.id
_entity.type
_entity.pdbx_description
1 polymer ?
#
loop_
_entity_poly.entity_id
_entity_poly.type
_entity_poly.pdbx_seq_one_letter_code
_entity_poly.pdbx_strand_id
1 'polypeptide(L)'
;MAKPMLVTVPGLLLALDLWPLGRLRRGAVGEPRPTWPGLVVEKIPLFALSAISALVTVWTQRTWGAVASLGAISWPWRFVNAAVSLVTYLVKTVWPSSISCFVPHPATLHPLTSWIPLAIGSAVLLLGISAWALRARRAHPYLLVGWVWYLVMIGPVIGILQVGDQAWASRYAYLPLIGVSLMAAFGTRDLIGRRPEARPVAAAFAVVVLAAFGVSAWAQTRTWRASLTLFEHALRIAPDNWFAHNALGAVALDQGRLDEARAHVEAAIRILPSYADANDNLCIVSLDQNRPLEAVAAGRRALELRPRFPEAHANLAIALLALGRWADAREHLEEALRESPDLLRAELALATLLATAPDPALRDPARAIEVALDAVRRTGSRDPRSLAVLASAYAAAGH
;
A
#
# COMPACT_ATOMS: atom_id res chain seq x y z
N MET A 1 5.74 -6.34 2.47
CA MET A 1 6.71 -6.76 3.50
C MET A 1 6.01 -6.87 4.85
N ALA A 2 5.88 -8.07 5.43
CA ALA A 2 5.28 -8.32 6.75
C ALA A 2 6.15 -7.84 7.95
N LYS A 3 7.13 -6.96 7.68
CA LYS A 3 8.17 -6.51 8.61
C LYS A 3 7.61 -5.89 9.91
N PRO A 4 6.53 -5.07 9.89
CA PRO A 4 6.01 -4.49 11.12
C PRO A 4 5.42 -5.50 12.10
N MET A 5 5.00 -6.69 11.64
CA MET A 5 4.38 -7.68 12.52
C MET A 5 5.41 -8.45 13.36
N LEU A 6 6.67 -8.52 12.94
CA LEU A 6 7.67 -9.29 13.67
C LEU A 6 7.98 -8.69 15.06
N VAL A 7 7.67 -7.40 15.27
CA VAL A 7 7.81 -6.76 16.58
C VAL A 7 6.94 -7.42 17.65
N THR A 8 5.90 -8.17 17.25
CA THR A 8 4.97 -8.84 18.18
C THR A 8 5.37 -10.29 18.50
N VAL A 9 6.46 -10.80 17.90
CA VAL A 9 6.99 -12.15 18.18
C VAL A 9 7.24 -12.40 19.67
N PRO A 10 7.81 -11.47 20.48
CA PRO A 10 8.00 -11.70 21.91
C PRO A 10 6.67 -11.98 22.64
N GLY A 11 5.58 -11.31 22.24
CA GLY A 11 4.24 -11.58 22.75
C GLY A 11 3.70 -12.94 22.33
N LEU A 12 3.98 -13.38 21.10
CA LEU A 12 3.64 -14.73 20.64
C LEU A 12 4.38 -15.83 21.41
N LEU A 13 5.65 -15.62 21.77
CA LEU A 13 6.41 -16.59 22.55
C LEU A 13 5.75 -16.86 23.91
N LEU A 14 5.18 -15.84 24.55
CA LEU A 14 4.40 -16.02 25.78
C LEU A 14 3.12 -16.85 25.55
N ALA A 15 2.47 -16.70 24.39
CA ALA A 15 1.31 -17.52 24.03
C ALA A 15 1.73 -18.99 23.77
N LEU A 16 2.91 -19.21 23.18
CA LEU A 16 3.45 -20.54 22.93
C LEU A 16 3.92 -21.26 24.21
N ASP A 17 4.41 -20.50 25.20
CA ASP A 17 4.75 -21.01 26.53
C ASP A 17 3.51 -21.62 27.24
N LEU A 18 2.32 -21.09 26.98
CA LEU A 18 1.05 -21.64 27.46
C LEU A 18 0.69 -22.96 26.77
N TRP A 19 0.71 -22.96 25.44
CA TRP A 19 0.45 -24.12 24.60
C TRP A 19 1.07 -23.87 23.21
N PRO A 20 1.75 -24.86 22.60
CA PRO A 20 1.80 -26.26 23.00
C PRO A 20 2.87 -26.60 24.05
N LEU A 21 3.79 -25.68 24.37
CA LEU A 21 4.95 -25.98 25.22
C LEU A 21 4.54 -26.28 26.66
N GLY A 22 3.55 -25.55 27.18
CA GLY A 22 3.00 -25.77 28.51
C GLY A 22 4.03 -25.60 29.64
N ARG A 23 4.98 -24.66 29.51
CA ARG A 23 6.09 -24.45 30.46
C ARG A 23 5.62 -24.12 31.89
N LEU A 24 4.43 -23.54 32.02
CA LEU A 24 3.79 -23.30 33.33
C LEU A 24 3.24 -24.58 33.98
N ARG A 25 2.96 -25.63 33.19
CA ARG A 25 2.44 -26.92 33.67
C ARG A 25 3.53 -27.99 33.75
N ARG A 26 4.49 -27.96 32.82
CA ARG A 26 5.62 -28.88 32.70
C ARG A 26 6.90 -28.06 32.86
N GLY A 27 7.54 -28.14 34.03
CA GLY A 27 8.90 -27.63 34.19
C GLY A 27 9.87 -28.46 33.35
N ALA A 28 11.02 -27.89 32.96
CA ALA A 28 12.08 -28.67 32.37
C ALA A 28 12.58 -29.72 33.39
N VAL A 29 13.03 -30.88 32.90
CA VAL A 29 13.53 -31.95 33.78
C VAL A 29 14.75 -31.40 34.55
N GLY A 30 14.62 -31.28 35.88
CA GLY A 30 15.69 -30.77 36.75
C GLY A 30 15.63 -29.27 37.08
N GLU A 31 14.70 -28.50 36.52
CA GLU A 31 14.57 -27.05 36.81
C GLU A 31 13.28 -26.71 37.58
N PRO A 32 13.31 -25.69 38.45
CA PRO A 32 12.11 -25.17 39.09
C PRO A 32 11.11 -24.67 38.04
N ARG A 33 9.82 -24.91 38.29
CA ARG A 33 8.75 -24.48 37.38
C ARG A 33 8.79 -22.95 37.23
N PRO A 34 8.88 -22.41 36.01
CA PRO A 34 8.88 -20.98 35.81
C PRO A 34 7.53 -20.38 36.20
N THR A 35 7.55 -19.19 36.82
CA THR A 35 6.35 -18.41 37.11
C THR A 35 6.02 -17.49 35.94
N TRP A 36 4.81 -16.95 35.89
CA TRP A 36 4.42 -15.96 34.89
C TRP A 36 5.38 -14.75 34.82
N PRO A 37 5.76 -14.11 35.95
CA PRO A 37 6.77 -13.06 35.94
C PRO A 37 8.12 -13.53 35.38
N GLY A 38 8.57 -14.74 35.75
CA GLY A 38 9.83 -15.29 35.25
C GLY A 38 9.83 -15.45 33.73
N LEU A 39 8.74 -15.99 33.16
CA LEU A 39 8.60 -16.08 31.70
C LEU A 39 8.60 -14.72 31.03
N VAL A 40 7.98 -13.69 31.60
CA VAL A 40 8.02 -12.33 31.02
C VAL A 40 9.44 -11.76 31.07
N VAL A 41 10.15 -11.94 32.19
CA VAL A 41 11.53 -11.48 32.36
C VAL A 41 12.48 -12.09 31.32
N GLU A 42 12.34 -13.40 31.05
CA GLU A 42 13.11 -14.08 29.99
C GLU A 42 12.95 -13.40 28.60
N LYS A 43 11.82 -12.75 28.33
CA LYS A 43 11.52 -12.15 27.02
C LYS A 43 11.78 -10.65 26.98
N ILE A 44 12.14 -10.02 28.10
CA ILE A 44 12.49 -8.59 28.14
C ILE A 44 13.55 -8.22 27.08
N PRO A 45 14.65 -8.98 26.89
CA PRO A 45 15.63 -8.66 25.85
C PRO A 45 15.01 -8.65 24.44
N LEU A 46 14.10 -9.59 24.16
CA LEU A 46 13.42 -9.66 22.86
C LEU A 46 12.42 -8.50 22.68
N PHE A 47 11.68 -8.13 23.73
CA PHE A 47 10.83 -6.94 23.71
C PHE A 47 11.64 -5.66 23.50
N ALA A 48 12.81 -5.53 24.13
CA ALA A 48 13.70 -4.39 23.97
C ALA A 48 14.21 -4.29 22.52
N LEU A 49 14.69 -5.39 21.94
CA LEU A 49 15.11 -5.44 20.53
C LEU A 49 13.97 -5.07 19.56
N SER A 50 12.78 -5.63 19.78
CA SER A 50 11.58 -5.29 18.99
C SER A 50 11.22 -3.80 19.11
N ALA A 51 11.29 -3.23 20.31
CA ALA A 51 11.01 -1.82 20.54
C ALA A 51 12.02 -0.91 19.85
N ILE A 52 13.32 -1.23 19.93
CA ILE A 52 14.38 -0.50 19.22
C ILE A 52 14.15 -0.55 17.71
N SER A 53 13.88 -1.75 17.16
CA SER A 53 13.59 -1.89 15.72
C SER A 53 12.34 -1.12 15.29
N ALA A 54 11.30 -1.07 16.13
CA ALA A 54 10.09 -0.29 15.86
C ALA A 54 10.39 1.21 15.87
N LEU A 55 11.16 1.71 16.84
CA LEU A 55 11.57 3.11 16.94
C LEU A 55 12.41 3.54 15.73
N VAL A 56 13.39 2.73 15.32
CA VAL A 56 14.19 2.99 14.11
C VAL A 56 13.31 3.03 12.87
N THR A 57 12.31 2.14 12.78
CA THR A 57 11.37 2.12 11.66
C THR A 57 10.50 3.39 11.62
N VAL A 58 9.95 3.81 12.75
CA VAL A 58 9.15 5.04 12.83
C VAL A 58 10.01 6.26 12.52
N TRP A 59 11.24 6.30 13.03
CA TRP A 59 12.18 7.37 12.76
C TRP A 59 12.52 7.46 11.27
N THR A 60 12.89 6.34 10.63
CA THR A 60 13.17 6.32 9.19
C THR A 60 11.93 6.71 8.37
N GLN A 61 10.75 6.17 8.67
CA GLN A 61 9.53 6.53 7.94
C GLN A 61 9.19 8.02 8.06
N ARG A 62 9.45 8.66 9.22
CA ARG A 62 9.25 10.11 9.40
C ARG A 62 10.23 10.93 8.58
N THR A 63 11.51 10.56 8.57
CA THR A 63 12.56 11.26 7.83
C THR A 63 12.33 11.21 6.32
N TRP A 64 11.79 10.10 5.81
CA TRP A 64 11.55 9.88 4.38
C TRP A 64 10.15 10.31 3.91
N GLY A 65 9.38 11.06 4.71
CA GLY A 65 8.09 11.63 4.29
C GLY A 65 6.93 10.64 4.11
N ALA A 66 7.16 9.32 4.24
CA ALA A 66 6.13 8.29 4.14
C ALA A 66 5.06 8.36 5.24
N VAL A 67 5.30 9.17 6.28
CA VAL A 67 4.41 9.35 7.45
C VAL A 67 3.37 10.46 7.24
N ALA A 68 3.39 11.16 6.11
CA ALA A 68 2.45 12.24 5.80
C ALA A 68 0.96 11.80 5.87
N SER A 69 0.64 10.52 5.64
CA SER A 69 -0.75 10.01 5.72
C SER A 69 -1.32 9.93 7.14
N LEU A 70 -0.51 10.08 8.20
CA LEU A 70 -0.99 10.05 9.59
C LEU A 70 -1.88 11.25 9.96
N GLY A 71 -1.95 12.31 9.14
CA GLY A 71 -2.82 13.46 9.39
C GLY A 71 -4.23 13.34 8.80
N ALA A 72 -4.42 12.52 7.75
CA ALA A 72 -5.64 12.56 6.94
C ALA A 72 -6.83 11.79 7.54
N ILE A 73 -6.56 10.73 8.31
CA ILE A 73 -7.60 9.87 8.92
C ILE A 73 -7.67 10.11 10.42
N SER A 74 -8.82 10.57 10.90
CA SER A 74 -9.08 10.90 12.30
C SER A 74 -9.03 9.67 13.22
N TRP A 75 -8.70 9.88 14.50
CA TRP A 75 -8.64 8.81 15.50
C TRP A 75 -9.91 7.94 15.57
N PRO A 76 -11.15 8.50 15.59
CA PRO A 76 -12.36 7.68 15.58
C PRO A 76 -12.44 6.72 14.39
N TRP A 77 -12.08 7.19 13.19
CA TRP A 77 -12.08 6.37 11.99
C TRP A 77 -11.12 5.19 12.09
N ARG A 78 -9.97 5.37 12.73
CA ARG A 78 -8.98 4.29 12.90
C ARG A 78 -9.50 3.16 13.78
N PHE A 79 -10.18 3.48 14.87
CA PHE A 79 -10.77 2.46 15.75
C PHE A 79 -11.96 1.76 15.10
N VAL A 80 -12.83 2.51 14.41
CA VAL A 80 -13.94 1.96 13.62
C VAL A 80 -13.41 1.01 12.54
N ASN A 81 -12.45 1.46 11.74
CA ASN A 81 -11.84 0.64 10.70
C ASN A 81 -11.11 -0.57 11.28
N ALA A 82 -10.41 -0.44 12.41
CA ALA A 82 -9.72 -1.55 13.04
C ALA A 82 -10.68 -2.66 13.49
N ALA A 83 -11.80 -2.30 14.14
CA ALA A 83 -12.81 -3.26 14.57
C ALA A 83 -13.41 -4.00 13.37
N VAL A 84 -13.80 -3.27 12.32
CA VAL A 84 -14.39 -3.85 11.11
C VAL A 84 -13.36 -4.70 10.34
N SER A 85 -12.12 -4.24 10.25
CA SER A 85 -11.03 -4.97 9.57
C SER A 85 -10.72 -6.29 10.26
N LEU A 86 -10.70 -6.35 11.60
CA LEU A 86 -10.49 -7.58 12.35
C LEU A 86 -11.52 -8.65 11.99
N VAL A 87 -12.79 -8.28 11.82
CA VAL A 87 -13.83 -9.22 11.37
C VAL A 87 -13.70 -9.52 9.89
N THR A 88 -13.36 -8.52 9.07
CA THR A 88 -13.19 -8.67 7.62
C THR A 88 -12.15 -9.72 7.28
N TYR A 89 -11.00 -9.75 7.95
CA TYR A 89 -10.00 -10.79 7.73
C TYR A 89 -10.54 -12.20 8.07
N LEU A 90 -11.30 -12.35 9.16
CA LEU A 90 -11.91 -13.64 9.52
C LEU A 90 -12.93 -14.09 8.46
N VAL A 91 -13.79 -13.18 8.00
CA VAL A 91 -14.77 -13.45 6.94
C VAL A 91 -14.05 -13.84 5.64
N LYS A 92 -13.02 -13.08 5.23
CA LYS A 92 -12.24 -13.36 4.02
C LYS A 92 -11.43 -14.65 4.10
N THR A 93 -11.14 -15.15 5.31
CA THR A 93 -10.51 -16.47 5.51
C THR A 93 -11.45 -17.60 5.13
N VAL A 94 -12.74 -17.46 5.44
CA VAL A 94 -13.77 -18.47 5.13
C VAL A 94 -14.31 -18.29 3.71
N TRP A 95 -14.47 -17.05 3.27
CA TRP A 95 -15.04 -16.68 1.97
C TRP A 95 -14.18 -15.63 1.26
N PRO A 96 -13.12 -16.04 0.53
CA PRO A 96 -12.16 -15.15 -0.13
C PRO A 96 -12.70 -14.60 -1.46
N SER A 97 -13.90 -14.01 -1.46
CA SER A 97 -14.49 -13.33 -2.63
C SER A 97 -14.16 -11.84 -2.64
N SER A 98 -14.30 -11.19 -3.80
CA SER A 98 -14.21 -9.73 -3.96
C SER A 98 -12.98 -9.11 -3.31
N ILE A 99 -11.80 -9.68 -3.61
CA ILE A 99 -10.52 -9.17 -3.11
C ILE A 99 -9.96 -8.21 -4.16
N SER A 100 -9.81 -6.94 -3.78
CA SER A 100 -9.21 -5.90 -4.62
C SER A 100 -7.72 -5.74 -4.32
N CYS A 101 -6.94 -5.27 -5.30
CA CYS A 101 -5.54 -4.88 -5.09
C CYS A 101 -5.39 -3.70 -4.13
N PHE A 102 -6.39 -2.83 -4.10
CA PHE A 102 -6.47 -1.67 -3.22
C PHE A 102 -7.92 -1.48 -2.77
N VAL A 103 -8.11 -1.35 -1.45
CA VAL A 103 -9.41 -1.08 -0.84
C VAL A 103 -9.33 0.30 -0.20
N PRO A 104 -9.92 1.35 -0.81
CA PRO A 104 -9.90 2.70 -0.26
C PRO A 104 -10.41 2.74 1.18
N HIS A 105 -9.77 3.56 2.02
CA HIS A 105 -10.21 3.75 3.38
C HIS A 105 -11.60 4.45 3.39
N PRO A 106 -12.62 3.91 4.09
CA PRO A 106 -13.99 4.45 4.03
C PRO A 106 -14.11 5.90 4.47
N ALA A 107 -13.21 6.38 5.34
CA ALA A 107 -13.12 7.78 5.75
C ALA A 107 -13.02 8.78 4.59
N THR A 108 -12.54 8.34 3.42
CA THR A 108 -12.44 9.19 2.22
C THR A 108 -13.74 9.29 1.45
N LEU A 109 -14.67 8.35 1.64
CA LEU A 109 -15.88 8.18 0.82
C LEU A 109 -17.18 8.38 1.59
N HIS A 110 -17.17 8.14 2.90
CA HIS A 110 -18.38 8.04 3.72
C HIS A 110 -18.26 8.83 5.02
N PRO A 111 -19.38 9.29 5.59
CA PRO A 111 -19.40 9.85 6.94
C PRO A 111 -19.21 8.74 7.97
N LEU A 112 -18.52 9.06 9.08
CA LEU A 112 -18.23 8.11 10.17
C LEU A 112 -19.49 7.41 10.69
N THR A 113 -20.59 8.15 10.81
CA THR A 113 -21.87 7.68 11.35
C THR A 113 -22.42 6.45 10.62
N SER A 114 -22.18 6.34 9.32
CA SER A 114 -22.65 5.19 8.52
C SER A 114 -21.93 3.88 8.84
N TRP A 115 -20.75 3.94 9.47
CA TRP A 115 -19.93 2.76 9.81
C TRP A 115 -20.00 2.35 11.28
N ILE A 116 -20.53 3.21 12.16
CA ILE A 116 -20.63 2.93 13.60
C ILE A 116 -21.41 1.63 13.89
N PRO A 117 -22.58 1.36 13.29
CA PRO A 117 -23.32 0.12 13.58
C PRO A 117 -22.52 -1.14 13.22
N LEU A 118 -21.82 -1.13 12.09
CA LEU A 118 -20.98 -2.23 11.65
C LEU A 118 -19.79 -2.44 12.58
N ALA A 119 -19.17 -1.36 13.06
CA ALA A 119 -18.09 -1.43 14.04
C ALA A 119 -18.56 -1.97 15.40
N ILE A 120 -19.74 -1.58 15.87
CA ILE A 120 -20.34 -2.12 17.10
C ILE A 120 -20.60 -3.62 16.94
N GLY A 121 -21.25 -4.04 15.85
CA GLY A 121 -21.48 -5.45 15.57
C GLY A 121 -20.17 -6.25 15.50
N SER A 122 -19.14 -5.67 14.88
CA SER A 122 -17.81 -6.27 14.82
C SER A 122 -17.18 -6.40 16.21
N ALA A 123 -17.26 -5.37 17.04
CA ALA A 123 -16.74 -5.39 18.41
C ALA A 123 -17.45 -6.44 19.27
N VAL A 124 -18.78 -6.53 19.20
CA VAL A 124 -19.57 -7.55 19.91
C VAL A 124 -19.16 -8.96 19.49
N LEU A 125 -18.99 -9.21 18.19
CA LEU A 125 -18.52 -10.50 17.69
C LEU A 125 -17.12 -10.84 18.22
N LEU A 126 -16.18 -9.90 18.17
CA LEU A 126 -14.81 -10.10 18.66
C LEU A 126 -14.77 -10.36 20.16
N LEU A 127 -15.59 -9.67 20.96
CA LEU A 127 -15.75 -9.92 22.39
C LEU A 127 -16.34 -11.31 22.65
N GLY A 128 -17.33 -11.73 21.86
CA GLY A 128 -17.91 -13.06 21.93
C GLY A 128 -16.89 -14.18 21.66
N ILE A 129 -16.10 -14.04 20.59
CA ILE A 129 -15.00 -14.99 20.27
C ILE A 129 -13.96 -15.01 21.39
N SER A 130 -13.59 -13.83 21.91
CA SER A 130 -12.62 -13.72 23.01
C SER A 130 -13.12 -14.40 24.29
N ALA A 131 -14.37 -14.17 24.67
CA ALA A 131 -15.00 -14.80 25.83
C ALA A 131 -15.10 -16.32 25.66
N TRP A 132 -15.47 -16.79 24.47
CA TRP A 132 -15.51 -18.23 24.14
C TRP A 132 -14.12 -18.88 24.24
N ALA A 133 -13.10 -18.27 23.62
CA ALA A 133 -11.72 -18.76 23.67
C ALA A 133 -11.18 -18.80 25.11
N LEU A 134 -11.47 -17.77 25.91
CA LEU A 134 -11.08 -17.71 27.32
C LEU A 134 -11.81 -18.77 28.16
N ARG A 135 -13.10 -19.00 27.93
CA ARG A 135 -13.88 -20.05 28.62
C ARG A 135 -13.37 -21.44 28.25
N ALA A 136 -13.01 -21.65 26.99
CA ALA A 136 -12.52 -22.93 26.48
C ALA A 136 -11.04 -23.22 26.83
N ARG A 137 -10.28 -22.24 27.35
CA ARG A 137 -8.82 -22.33 27.55
C ARG A 137 -8.31 -23.54 28.33
N ARG A 138 -9.12 -24.10 29.24
CA ARG A 138 -8.73 -25.27 30.05
C ARG A 138 -8.89 -26.58 29.29
N ALA A 139 -9.96 -26.71 28.50
CA ALA A 139 -10.27 -27.90 27.72
C ALA A 139 -9.55 -27.90 26.37
N HIS A 140 -9.53 -26.74 25.70
CA HIS A 140 -9.02 -26.55 24.36
C HIS A 140 -8.11 -25.31 24.32
N PRO A 141 -6.89 -25.38 24.90
CA PRO A 141 -5.98 -24.24 25.01
C PRO A 141 -5.54 -23.66 23.66
N TYR A 142 -5.54 -24.47 22.60
CA TYR A 142 -5.24 -24.04 21.23
C TYR A 142 -6.21 -22.96 20.72
N LEU A 143 -7.44 -22.89 21.25
CA LEU A 143 -8.40 -21.84 20.90
C LEU A 143 -7.95 -20.47 21.41
N LEU A 144 -7.50 -20.41 22.67
CA LEU A 144 -7.00 -19.17 23.25
C LEU A 144 -5.68 -18.75 22.59
N VAL A 145 -4.74 -19.68 22.41
CA VAL A 145 -3.44 -19.37 21.80
C VAL A 145 -3.60 -18.91 20.36
N GLY A 146 -4.40 -19.61 19.55
CA GLY A 146 -4.66 -19.21 18.17
C GLY A 146 -5.38 -17.85 18.08
N TRP A 147 -6.29 -17.56 19.02
CA TRP A 147 -6.99 -16.27 19.06
C TRP A 147 -6.06 -15.11 19.47
N VAL A 148 -5.26 -15.31 20.52
CA VAL A 148 -4.25 -14.33 20.94
C VAL A 148 -3.23 -14.11 19.82
N TRP A 149 -2.81 -15.17 19.13
CA TRP A 149 -1.90 -15.07 18.00
C TRP A 149 -2.45 -14.14 16.92
N TYR A 150 -3.70 -14.34 16.53
CA TYR A 150 -4.38 -13.52 15.54
C TYR A 150 -4.39 -12.04 15.94
N LEU A 151 -4.89 -11.73 17.15
CA LEU A 151 -5.01 -10.35 17.63
C LEU A 151 -3.64 -9.65 17.78
N VAL A 152 -2.65 -10.37 18.31
CA VAL A 152 -1.31 -9.83 18.55
C VAL A 152 -0.60 -9.55 17.23
N MET A 153 -0.61 -10.50 16.29
CA MET A 153 0.11 -10.34 15.01
C MET A 153 -0.52 -9.29 14.10
N ILE A 154 -1.83 -9.12 14.15
CA ILE A 154 -2.51 -8.17 13.25
C ILE A 154 -2.51 -6.74 13.79
N GLY A 155 -2.37 -6.57 15.12
CA GLY A 155 -2.42 -5.27 15.79
C GLY A 155 -1.58 -4.16 15.13
N PRO A 156 -0.30 -4.39 14.76
CA PRO A 156 0.55 -3.35 14.16
C PRO A 156 0.07 -2.83 12.80
N VAL A 157 -0.75 -3.60 12.08
CA VAL A 157 -1.14 -3.31 10.68
C VAL A 157 -2.65 -3.13 10.50
N ILE A 158 -3.42 -3.14 11.58
CA ILE A 158 -4.88 -3.10 11.54
C ILE A 158 -5.46 -1.71 11.24
N GLY A 159 -4.60 -0.68 11.14
CA GLY A 159 -5.00 0.69 10.80
C GLY A 159 -5.10 1.65 12.00
N ILE A 160 -4.74 1.22 13.23
CA ILE A 160 -4.61 2.16 14.38
C ILE A 160 -3.42 3.10 14.15
N LEU A 161 -2.29 2.54 13.75
CA LEU A 161 -1.18 3.28 13.15
C LEU A 161 -1.36 3.21 11.63
N GLN A 162 -2.17 4.12 11.10
CA GLN A 162 -2.58 4.10 9.70
C GLN A 162 -1.38 4.42 8.78
N VAL A 163 -1.00 3.46 7.94
CA VAL A 163 0.05 3.63 6.93
C VAL A 163 -0.58 3.50 5.55
N GLY A 164 -0.60 4.58 4.78
CA GLY A 164 -1.28 4.67 3.48
C GLY A 164 -2.80 4.82 3.60
N ASP A 165 -3.48 4.79 2.45
CA ASP A 165 -4.90 5.13 2.33
C ASP A 165 -5.82 3.92 2.17
N GLN A 166 -5.31 2.71 2.42
CA GLN A 166 -6.12 1.49 2.40
C GLN A 166 -6.82 1.21 3.73
N ALA A 167 -8.03 0.65 3.67
CA ALA A 167 -8.77 0.16 4.83
C ALA A 167 -8.08 -1.06 5.47
N TRP A 168 -7.77 -2.04 4.63
CA TRP A 168 -7.09 -3.29 4.96
C TRP A 168 -6.39 -3.81 3.69
N ALA A 169 -5.51 -4.81 3.83
CA ALA A 169 -4.83 -5.40 2.68
C ALA A 169 -4.59 -6.90 2.89
N SER A 170 -4.87 -7.71 1.87
CA SER A 170 -4.70 -9.18 1.94
C SER A 170 -3.28 -9.60 2.33
N ARG A 171 -2.27 -8.79 1.97
CA ARG A 171 -0.87 -9.02 2.34
C ARG A 171 -0.61 -9.04 3.86
N TYR A 172 -1.52 -8.51 4.65
CA TYR A 172 -1.42 -8.51 6.11
C TYR A 172 -2.04 -9.75 6.76
N ALA A 173 -2.79 -10.56 6.01
CA ALA A 173 -3.50 -11.69 6.57
C ALA A 173 -2.59 -12.91 6.85
N TYR A 174 -1.47 -13.07 6.14
CA TYR A 174 -0.69 -14.31 6.13
C TYR A 174 -0.25 -14.80 7.52
N LEU A 175 0.44 -13.95 8.29
CA LEU A 175 0.97 -14.35 9.61
C LEU A 175 -0.08 -14.38 10.72
N PRO A 176 -1.03 -13.43 10.80
CA PRO A 176 -2.12 -13.49 11.78
C PRO A 176 -3.00 -14.71 11.62
N LEU A 177 -3.33 -15.10 10.38
CA LEU A 177 -4.25 -16.21 10.12
C LEU A 177 -3.68 -17.58 10.50
N ILE A 178 -2.37 -17.71 10.73
CA ILE A 178 -1.80 -18.93 11.33
C ILE A 178 -2.51 -19.29 12.63
N GLY A 179 -2.80 -18.30 13.47
CA GLY A 179 -3.55 -18.49 14.71
C GLY A 179 -4.94 -19.05 14.47
N VAL A 180 -5.67 -18.49 13.50
CA VAL A 180 -7.02 -18.94 13.12
C VAL A 180 -6.99 -20.34 12.51
N SER A 181 -6.02 -20.63 11.64
CA SER A 181 -5.80 -21.96 11.06
C SER A 181 -5.48 -23.00 12.12
N LEU A 182 -4.75 -22.63 13.17
CA LEU A 182 -4.47 -23.48 14.31
C LEU A 182 -5.75 -23.81 15.09
N MET A 183 -6.61 -22.81 15.35
CA MET A 183 -7.91 -23.03 15.99
C MET A 183 -8.76 -24.02 15.17
N ALA A 184 -8.81 -23.83 13.85
CA ALA A 184 -9.58 -24.68 12.94
C ALA A 184 -9.02 -26.11 12.89
N ALA A 185 -7.71 -26.28 12.69
CA ALA A 185 -7.08 -27.60 12.54
C ALA A 185 -7.28 -28.48 13.78
N PHE A 186 -6.98 -27.95 14.98
CA PHE A 186 -7.15 -28.70 16.22
C PHE A 186 -8.61 -28.84 16.62
N GLY A 187 -9.45 -27.82 16.35
CA GLY A 187 -10.90 -27.91 16.56
C GLY A 187 -11.54 -29.01 15.72
N THR A 188 -11.19 -29.10 14.44
CA THR A 188 -11.68 -30.15 13.54
C THR A 188 -11.16 -31.53 13.95
N ARG A 189 -9.89 -31.63 14.38
CA ARG A 189 -9.35 -32.88 14.95
C ARG A 189 -10.15 -33.34 16.17
N ASP A 190 -10.44 -32.45 17.11
CA ASP A 190 -11.19 -32.78 18.34
C ASP A 190 -12.66 -33.11 18.04
N LEU A 191 -13.25 -32.53 16.99
CA LEU A 191 -14.61 -32.85 16.56
C LEU A 191 -14.68 -34.23 15.90
N ILE A 192 -13.79 -34.51 14.95
CA ILE A 192 -13.71 -35.80 14.25
C ILE A 192 -13.24 -36.92 15.19
N GLY A 193 -12.37 -36.61 16.15
CA GLY A 193 -11.90 -37.57 17.15
C GLY A 193 -13.03 -38.14 18.03
N ARG A 194 -14.12 -37.38 18.21
CA ARG A 194 -15.32 -37.84 18.92
C ARG A 194 -16.21 -38.78 18.09
N ARG A 195 -16.03 -38.81 16.76
CA ARG A 195 -16.84 -39.60 15.80
C ARG A 195 -15.93 -40.17 14.70
N PRO A 196 -15.20 -41.26 14.97
CA PRO A 196 -14.27 -41.86 14.00
C PRO A 196 -14.91 -42.21 12.66
N GLU A 197 -16.19 -42.57 12.66
CA GLU A 197 -17.01 -42.83 11.47
C GLU A 197 -17.16 -41.62 10.53
N ALA A 198 -16.96 -40.40 11.03
CA ALA A 198 -17.03 -39.18 10.21
C ALA A 198 -15.72 -38.89 9.44
N ARG A 199 -14.63 -39.61 9.72
CA ARG A 199 -13.33 -39.41 9.07
C ARG A 199 -13.37 -39.46 7.53
N PRO A 200 -13.94 -40.48 6.88
CA PRO A 200 -13.96 -40.54 5.41
C PRO A 200 -14.78 -39.39 4.81
N VAL A 201 -15.91 -39.04 5.43
CA VAL A 201 -16.76 -37.91 5.00
C VAL A 201 -16.00 -36.59 5.13
N ALA A 202 -15.33 -36.36 6.25
CA ALA A 202 -14.53 -35.17 6.47
C ALA A 202 -13.34 -35.08 5.50
N ALA A 203 -12.68 -36.20 5.19
CA ALA A 203 -11.60 -36.25 4.21
C ALA A 203 -12.11 -35.93 2.80
N ALA A 204 -13.23 -36.53 2.38
CA ALA A 204 -13.85 -36.23 1.09
C ALA A 204 -14.25 -34.75 1.00
N PHE A 205 -14.86 -34.21 2.06
CA PHE A 205 -15.20 -32.79 2.14
C PHE A 205 -13.97 -31.89 2.04
N ALA A 206 -12.88 -32.24 2.74
CA ALA A 206 -11.63 -31.48 2.66
C ALA A 206 -11.04 -31.47 1.24
N VAL A 207 -11.09 -32.59 0.52
CA VAL A 207 -10.64 -32.66 -0.89
C VAL A 207 -11.48 -31.74 -1.76
N VAL A 208 -12.81 -31.74 -1.60
CA VAL A 208 -13.70 -30.85 -2.37
C VAL A 208 -13.40 -29.37 -2.08
N VAL A 209 -13.21 -29.01 -0.80
CA VAL A 209 -12.87 -27.64 -0.40
C VAL A 209 -11.52 -27.21 -0.97
N LEU A 210 -10.50 -28.08 -0.90
CA LEU A 210 -9.18 -27.80 -1.47
C LEU A 210 -9.23 -27.66 -2.99
N ALA A 211 -9.99 -28.50 -3.69
CA ALA A 211 -10.18 -28.39 -5.13
C ALA A 211 -10.90 -27.07 -5.50
N ALA A 212 -11.97 -26.72 -4.78
CA ALA A 212 -12.70 -25.47 -5.00
C ALA A 212 -11.83 -24.23 -4.76
N PHE A 213 -11.02 -24.21 -3.69
CA PHE A 213 -10.07 -23.13 -3.45
C PHE A 213 -8.92 -23.14 -4.46
N GLY A 214 -8.45 -24.30 -4.91
CA GLY A 214 -7.44 -24.41 -5.96
C GLY A 214 -7.89 -23.81 -7.29
N VAL A 215 -9.12 -24.14 -7.72
CA VAL A 215 -9.74 -23.56 -8.92
C VAL A 215 -9.97 -22.06 -8.76
N SER A 216 -10.47 -21.63 -7.59
CA SER A 216 -10.69 -20.21 -7.29
C SER A 216 -9.39 -19.41 -7.31
N ALA A 217 -8.33 -19.94 -6.69
CA ALA A 217 -7.00 -19.31 -6.69
C ALA A 217 -6.44 -19.23 -8.12
N TRP A 218 -6.54 -20.31 -8.91
CA TRP A 218 -6.11 -20.30 -10.30
C TRP A 218 -6.86 -19.26 -11.14
N ALA A 219 -8.19 -19.18 -11.00
CA ALA A 219 -9.00 -18.17 -11.68
C ALA A 219 -8.60 -16.75 -11.26
N GLN A 220 -8.39 -16.52 -9.96
CA GLN A 220 -7.93 -15.23 -9.46
C GLN A 220 -6.56 -14.86 -10.04
N THR A 221 -5.57 -15.76 -10.08
CA THR A 221 -4.24 -15.42 -10.63
C THR A 221 -4.25 -14.92 -12.07
N ARG A 222 -5.29 -15.21 -12.85
CA ARG A 222 -5.46 -14.68 -14.21
C ARG A 222 -5.75 -13.18 -14.23
N THR A 223 -6.46 -12.62 -13.23
CA THR A 223 -6.76 -11.18 -13.18
C THR A 223 -5.53 -10.33 -12.87
N TRP A 224 -4.51 -10.91 -12.23
CA TRP A 224 -3.26 -10.23 -11.86
C TRP A 224 -2.22 -10.19 -12.99
N ARG A 225 -2.52 -10.73 -14.19
CA ARG A 225 -1.56 -10.80 -15.30
C ARG A 225 -1.33 -9.47 -16.02
N ALA A 226 -2.34 -8.61 -16.06
CA ALA A 226 -2.28 -7.32 -16.71
C ALA A 226 -2.80 -6.22 -15.78
N SER A 227 -2.15 -5.06 -15.77
CA SER A 227 -2.55 -3.90 -14.97
C SER A 227 -3.99 -3.48 -15.28
N LEU A 228 -4.38 -3.52 -16.56
CA LEU A 228 -5.74 -3.24 -17.01
C LEU A 228 -6.78 -4.15 -16.31
N THR A 229 -6.64 -5.46 -16.45
CA THR A 229 -7.58 -6.43 -15.86
C THR A 229 -7.62 -6.36 -14.33
N LEU A 230 -6.49 -6.00 -13.71
CA LEU A 230 -6.39 -5.84 -12.27
C LEU A 230 -7.21 -4.63 -11.78
N PHE A 231 -7.04 -3.47 -12.41
CA PHE A 231 -7.73 -2.25 -11.98
C PHE A 231 -9.20 -2.24 -12.42
N GLU A 232 -9.55 -2.85 -13.56
CA GLU A 232 -10.94 -3.12 -13.93
C GLU A 232 -11.63 -4.01 -12.88
N HIS A 233 -10.95 -5.05 -12.40
CA HIS A 233 -11.46 -5.88 -11.32
C HIS A 233 -11.67 -5.07 -10.03
N ALA A 234 -10.74 -4.18 -9.69
CA ALA A 234 -10.87 -3.29 -8.54
C ALA A 234 -12.11 -2.38 -8.66
N LEU A 235 -12.38 -1.81 -9.85
CA LEU A 235 -13.58 -1.01 -10.10
C LEU A 235 -14.88 -1.83 -10.06
N ARG A 236 -14.87 -3.09 -10.48
CA ARG A 236 -16.05 -3.97 -10.33
C ARG A 236 -16.39 -4.26 -8.86
N ILE A 237 -15.39 -4.28 -7.98
CA ILE A 237 -15.59 -4.50 -6.54
C ILE A 237 -15.98 -3.19 -5.84
N ALA A 238 -15.30 -2.10 -6.19
CA ALA A 238 -15.49 -0.78 -5.61
C ALA A 238 -15.44 0.26 -6.74
N PRO A 239 -16.62 0.67 -7.28
CA PRO A 239 -16.68 1.65 -8.35
C PRO A 239 -16.03 2.99 -7.96
N ASP A 240 -16.15 3.40 -6.70
CA ASP A 240 -15.56 4.63 -6.18
C ASP A 240 -14.08 4.47 -5.78
N ASN A 241 -13.33 3.63 -6.49
CA ASN A 241 -11.91 3.42 -6.23
C ASN A 241 -11.06 4.40 -7.04
N TRP A 242 -10.81 5.58 -6.45
CA TRP A 242 -9.99 6.63 -7.04
C TRP A 242 -8.60 6.15 -7.48
N PHE A 243 -7.99 5.21 -6.76
CA PHE A 243 -6.68 4.66 -7.09
C PHE A 243 -6.74 3.83 -8.38
N ALA A 244 -7.75 2.97 -8.50
CA ALA A 244 -7.96 2.17 -9.70
C ALA A 244 -8.33 3.04 -10.91
N HIS A 245 -9.16 4.07 -10.73
CA HIS A 245 -9.44 5.06 -11.75
C HIS A 245 -8.15 5.75 -12.24
N ASN A 246 -7.33 6.29 -11.32
CA ASN A 246 -6.08 6.94 -11.70
C ASN A 246 -5.12 6.00 -12.43
N ALA A 247 -5.01 4.75 -11.97
CA ALA A 247 -4.12 3.77 -12.58
C ALA A 247 -4.60 3.33 -13.99
N LEU A 248 -5.92 3.19 -14.19
CA LEU A 248 -6.48 2.97 -15.54
C LEU A 248 -6.26 4.18 -16.44
N GLY A 249 -6.34 5.40 -15.88
CA GLY A 249 -6.00 6.62 -16.59
C GLY A 249 -4.57 6.62 -17.12
N ALA A 250 -3.60 6.23 -16.27
CA ALA A 250 -2.20 6.07 -16.67
C ALA A 250 -2.01 4.97 -17.73
N VAL A 251 -2.69 3.83 -17.60
CA VAL A 251 -2.64 2.76 -18.62
C VAL A 251 -3.22 3.23 -19.96
N ALA A 252 -4.30 4.01 -19.94
CA ALA A 252 -4.90 4.56 -21.14
C ALA A 252 -4.01 5.64 -21.79
N LEU A 253 -3.33 6.46 -20.99
CA LEU A 253 -2.29 7.41 -21.45
C LEU A 253 -1.17 6.69 -22.21
N ASP A 254 -0.58 5.66 -21.60
CA ASP A 254 0.51 4.88 -22.20
C ASP A 254 0.10 4.22 -23.53
N GLN A 255 -1.20 4.00 -23.71
CA GLN A 255 -1.79 3.41 -24.92
C GLN A 255 -2.33 4.46 -25.90
N GLY A 256 -2.12 5.76 -25.65
CA GLY A 256 -2.54 6.87 -26.49
C GLY A 256 -4.05 7.13 -26.50
N ARG A 257 -4.83 6.50 -25.61
CA ARG A 257 -6.29 6.69 -25.53
C ARG A 257 -6.62 7.86 -24.61
N LEU A 258 -6.36 9.06 -25.10
CA LEU A 258 -6.39 10.30 -24.31
C LEU A 258 -7.76 10.61 -23.69
N ASP A 259 -8.87 10.37 -24.40
CA ASP A 259 -10.21 10.66 -23.89
C ASP A 259 -10.63 9.69 -22.77
N GLU A 260 -10.29 8.41 -22.90
CA GLU A 260 -10.49 7.41 -21.86
C GLU A 260 -9.63 7.72 -20.63
N ALA A 261 -8.36 8.10 -20.86
CA ALA A 261 -7.46 8.51 -19.81
C ALA A 261 -8.02 9.71 -19.01
N ARG A 262 -8.47 10.75 -19.72
CA ARG A 262 -9.13 11.92 -19.11
C ARG A 262 -10.31 11.50 -18.25
N ALA A 263 -11.24 10.71 -18.79
CA ALA A 263 -12.44 10.30 -18.07
C ALA A 263 -12.11 9.55 -16.77
N HIS A 264 -11.12 8.66 -16.80
CA HIS A 264 -10.66 7.93 -15.62
C HIS A 264 -9.98 8.86 -14.60
N VAL A 265 -9.11 9.77 -15.04
CA VAL A 265 -8.42 10.72 -14.16
C VAL A 265 -9.42 11.70 -13.52
N GLU A 266 -10.36 12.25 -14.28
CA GLU A 266 -11.42 13.12 -13.77
C GLU A 266 -12.34 12.40 -12.78
N ALA A 267 -12.64 11.11 -13.01
CA ALA A 267 -13.36 10.29 -12.04
C ALA A 267 -12.58 10.14 -10.73
N ALA A 268 -11.26 9.90 -10.79
CA ALA A 268 -10.41 9.84 -9.59
C ALA A 268 -10.41 11.16 -8.82
N ILE A 269 -10.30 12.31 -9.51
CA ILE A 269 -10.35 13.64 -8.90
C ILE A 269 -11.71 13.92 -8.27
N ARG A 270 -12.81 13.52 -8.93
CA ARG A 270 -14.17 13.68 -8.37
C ARG A 270 -14.37 12.87 -7.09
N ILE A 271 -13.82 11.66 -7.03
CA ILE A 271 -13.91 10.78 -5.85
C ILE A 271 -13.00 11.27 -4.72
N LEU A 272 -11.75 11.62 -5.03
CA LEU A 272 -10.78 12.13 -4.06
C LEU A 272 -10.10 13.41 -4.58
N PRO A 273 -10.70 14.60 -4.34
CA PRO A 273 -10.19 15.87 -4.86
C PRO A 273 -8.80 16.28 -4.35
N SER A 274 -8.36 15.68 -3.24
CA SER A 274 -7.03 15.91 -2.65
C SER A 274 -5.95 14.97 -3.19
N TYR A 275 -6.26 14.15 -4.20
CA TYR A 275 -5.29 13.21 -4.76
C TYR A 275 -4.36 13.90 -5.77
N ALA A 276 -3.15 14.25 -5.31
CA ALA A 276 -2.16 14.97 -6.11
C ALA A 276 -1.76 14.22 -7.39
N ASP A 277 -1.59 12.90 -7.32
CA ASP A 277 -1.16 12.09 -8.47
C ASP A 277 -2.19 12.11 -9.62
N ALA A 278 -3.49 12.21 -9.31
CA ALA A 278 -4.52 12.36 -10.34
C ALA A 278 -4.50 13.74 -11.00
N ASN A 279 -4.18 14.80 -10.25
CA ASN A 279 -4.02 16.14 -10.84
C ASN A 279 -2.75 16.21 -11.72
N ASP A 280 -1.67 15.53 -11.34
CA ASP A 280 -0.49 15.41 -12.19
C ASP A 280 -0.78 14.61 -13.48
N ASN A 281 -1.50 13.49 -13.37
CA ASN A 281 -1.96 12.75 -14.55
C ASN A 281 -2.89 13.61 -15.44
N LEU A 282 -3.74 14.47 -14.87
CA LEU A 282 -4.55 15.40 -15.65
C LEU A 282 -3.68 16.45 -16.39
N CYS A 283 -2.57 16.87 -15.78
CA CYS A 283 -1.56 17.72 -16.44
C CYS A 283 -0.99 17.03 -17.67
N ILE A 284 -0.57 15.77 -17.54
CA ILE A 284 -0.02 14.96 -18.64
C ILE A 284 -1.08 14.75 -19.75
N VAL A 285 -2.29 14.31 -19.39
CA VAL A 285 -3.41 14.15 -20.35
C VAL A 285 -3.66 15.44 -21.12
N SER A 286 -3.67 16.57 -20.42
CA SER A 286 -3.94 17.87 -21.04
C SER A 286 -2.82 18.32 -21.97
N LEU A 287 -1.55 18.04 -21.63
CA LEU A 287 -0.41 18.26 -22.52
C LEU A 287 -0.55 17.47 -23.82
N ASP A 288 -0.83 16.16 -23.71
CA ASP A 288 -0.95 15.28 -24.87
C ASP A 288 -2.17 15.60 -25.73
N GLN A 289 -3.22 16.19 -25.14
CA GLN A 289 -4.37 16.74 -25.85
C GLN A 289 -4.14 18.16 -26.41
N ASN A 290 -2.92 18.70 -26.32
CA ASN A 290 -2.56 20.06 -26.74
C ASN A 290 -3.41 21.16 -26.07
N ARG A 291 -3.69 20.99 -24.77
CA ARG A 291 -4.44 21.92 -23.91
C ARG A 291 -3.55 22.46 -22.78
N PRO A 292 -2.53 23.29 -23.10
CA PRO A 292 -1.50 23.68 -22.14
C PRO A 292 -2.01 24.57 -20.99
N LEU A 293 -3.09 25.35 -21.18
CA LEU A 293 -3.70 26.12 -20.09
C LEU A 293 -4.34 25.21 -19.02
N GLU A 294 -5.07 24.17 -19.45
CA GLU A 294 -5.62 23.17 -18.53
C GLU A 294 -4.49 22.41 -17.82
N ALA A 295 -3.43 22.07 -18.56
CA ALA A 295 -2.26 21.40 -17.98
C ALA A 295 -1.59 22.23 -16.88
N VAL A 296 -1.41 23.54 -17.08
CA VAL A 296 -0.86 24.43 -16.05
C VAL A 296 -1.75 24.48 -14.81
N ALA A 297 -3.07 24.54 -14.98
CA ALA A 297 -4.01 24.53 -13.85
C ALA A 297 -3.92 23.22 -13.06
N ALA A 298 -3.91 22.08 -13.75
CA ALA A 298 -3.80 20.76 -13.12
C ALA A 298 -2.44 20.55 -12.42
N GLY A 299 -1.33 20.95 -13.05
CA GLY A 299 0.01 20.85 -12.46
C GLY A 299 0.18 21.73 -11.23
N ARG A 300 -0.35 22.97 -11.26
CA ARG A 300 -0.39 23.83 -10.07
C ARG A 300 -1.21 23.20 -8.94
N ARG A 301 -2.37 22.63 -9.27
CA ARG A 301 -3.21 21.95 -8.27
C ARG A 301 -2.51 20.75 -7.64
N ALA A 302 -1.76 19.97 -8.42
CA ALA A 302 -0.94 18.87 -7.90
C ALA A 302 0.10 19.37 -6.89
N LEU A 303 0.78 20.49 -7.18
CA LEU A 303 1.78 21.11 -6.30
C LEU A 303 1.17 21.79 -5.07
N GLU A 304 -0.04 22.35 -5.16
CA GLU A 304 -0.79 22.82 -3.98
C GLU A 304 -1.09 21.69 -2.99
N LEU A 305 -1.45 20.51 -3.52
CA LEU A 305 -1.76 19.32 -2.74
C LEU A 305 -0.50 18.64 -2.20
N ARG A 306 0.59 18.66 -2.97
CA ARG A 306 1.89 18.07 -2.62
C ARG A 306 3.02 18.99 -3.12
N PRO A 307 3.51 19.92 -2.29
CA PRO A 307 4.54 20.87 -2.70
C PRO A 307 5.88 20.22 -3.10
N ARG A 308 6.24 19.09 -2.47
CA ARG A 308 7.43 18.30 -2.84
C ARG A 308 7.02 17.17 -3.78
N PHE A 309 6.79 17.52 -5.05
CA PHE A 309 6.41 16.56 -6.08
C PHE A 309 7.22 16.82 -7.37
N PRO A 310 8.42 16.22 -7.50
CA PRO A 310 9.35 16.50 -8.61
C PRO A 310 8.74 16.26 -9.99
N GLU A 311 7.95 15.20 -10.14
CA GLU A 311 7.27 14.86 -11.39
C GLU A 311 6.26 15.95 -11.79
N ALA A 312 5.48 16.46 -10.83
CA ALA A 312 4.52 17.54 -11.07
C ALA A 312 5.21 18.88 -11.41
N HIS A 313 6.37 19.17 -10.80
CA HIS A 313 7.19 20.31 -11.20
C HIS A 313 7.66 20.19 -12.65
N ALA A 314 8.16 19.01 -13.05
CA ALA A 314 8.60 18.77 -14.42
C ALA A 314 7.44 18.88 -15.43
N ASN A 315 6.28 18.29 -15.13
CA ASN A 315 5.11 18.34 -16.00
C ASN A 315 4.54 19.76 -16.11
N LEU A 316 4.46 20.50 -15.00
CA LEU A 316 4.06 21.91 -15.01
C LEU A 316 5.03 22.76 -15.83
N ALA A 317 6.34 22.54 -15.71
CA ALA A 317 7.33 23.25 -16.52
C ALA A 317 7.14 23.01 -18.02
N ILE A 318 6.86 21.76 -18.43
CA ILE A 318 6.58 21.44 -19.84
C ILE A 318 5.30 22.15 -20.31
N ALA A 319 4.26 22.23 -19.47
CA ALA A 319 3.05 23.00 -19.78
C ALA A 319 3.32 24.50 -19.91
N LEU A 320 4.22 25.05 -19.10
CA LEU A 320 4.65 26.44 -19.18
C LEU A 320 5.49 26.72 -20.44
N LEU A 321 6.38 25.79 -20.82
CA LEU A 321 7.12 25.85 -22.08
C LEU A 321 6.18 25.91 -23.29
N ALA A 322 5.12 25.09 -23.30
CA ALA A 322 4.11 25.11 -24.36
C ALA A 322 3.34 26.44 -24.45
N LEU A 323 3.30 27.24 -23.38
CA LEU A 323 2.73 28.59 -23.35
C LEU A 323 3.79 29.69 -23.58
N GLY A 324 5.05 29.35 -23.82
CA GLY A 324 6.14 30.31 -23.97
C GLY A 324 6.56 30.98 -22.65
N ARG A 325 6.21 30.43 -21.49
CA ARG A 325 6.61 30.93 -20.17
C ARG A 325 7.94 30.30 -19.72
N TRP A 326 9.00 30.61 -20.47
CA TRP A 326 10.31 29.97 -20.35
C TRP A 326 11.00 30.20 -18.99
N ALA A 327 10.94 31.41 -18.44
CA ALA A 327 11.56 31.72 -17.15
C ALA A 327 10.92 30.93 -16.00
N ASP A 328 9.58 30.90 -15.94
CA ASP A 328 8.83 30.13 -14.93
C ASP A 328 9.07 28.61 -15.09
N ALA A 329 9.17 28.12 -16.33
CA ALA A 329 9.47 26.72 -16.58
C ALA A 329 10.85 26.34 -16.05
N ARG A 330 11.86 27.19 -16.23
CA ARG A 330 13.22 26.95 -15.73
C ARG A 330 13.23 26.79 -14.21
N GLU A 331 12.55 27.66 -13.48
CA GLU A 331 12.47 27.59 -12.02
C GLU A 331 11.91 26.23 -11.56
N HIS A 332 10.80 25.79 -12.16
CA HIS A 332 10.21 24.50 -11.84
C HIS A 332 11.09 23.30 -12.23
N LEU A 333 11.83 23.37 -13.34
CA LEU A 333 12.78 22.31 -13.72
C LEU A 333 13.95 22.23 -12.74
N GLU A 334 14.48 23.37 -12.31
CA GLU A 334 15.54 23.44 -11.31
C GLU A 334 15.06 22.93 -9.95
N GLU A 335 13.81 23.20 -9.55
CA GLU A 335 13.19 22.62 -8.35
C GLU A 335 13.05 21.10 -8.47
N ALA A 336 12.53 20.60 -9.59
CA ALA A 336 12.38 19.17 -9.83
C ALA A 336 13.72 18.42 -9.70
N LEU A 337 14.79 18.98 -10.26
CA LEU A 337 16.14 18.41 -10.21
C LEU A 337 16.84 18.60 -8.86
N ARG A 338 16.43 19.59 -8.07
CA ARG A 338 16.93 19.75 -6.69
C ARG A 338 16.43 18.61 -5.80
N GLU A 339 15.16 18.24 -5.96
CA GLU A 339 14.53 17.16 -5.18
C GLU A 339 14.84 15.77 -5.77
N SER A 340 14.95 15.65 -7.10
CA SER A 340 15.28 14.41 -7.80
C SER A 340 16.29 14.68 -8.93
N PRO A 341 17.61 14.67 -8.63
CA PRO A 341 18.66 15.02 -9.61
C PRO A 341 18.68 14.14 -10.86
N ASP A 342 18.16 12.92 -10.74
CA ASP A 342 18.18 11.91 -11.80
C ASP A 342 16.88 11.86 -12.63
N LEU A 343 15.96 12.82 -12.44
CA LEU A 343 14.66 12.84 -13.11
C LEU A 343 14.82 13.15 -14.61
N LEU A 344 14.96 12.10 -15.42
CA LEU A 344 15.19 12.16 -16.86
C LEU A 344 14.24 13.15 -17.59
N ARG A 345 12.95 13.15 -17.23
CA ARG A 345 11.98 14.05 -17.88
C ARG A 345 12.30 15.54 -17.62
N ALA A 346 12.73 15.89 -16.42
CA ALA A 346 13.12 17.25 -16.07
C ALA A 346 14.46 17.64 -16.70
N GLU A 347 15.44 16.72 -16.73
CA GLU A 347 16.74 16.97 -17.36
C GLU A 347 16.62 17.24 -18.85
N LEU A 348 15.85 16.40 -19.57
CA LEU A 348 15.65 16.58 -21.01
C LEU A 348 14.91 17.88 -21.31
N ALA A 349 13.92 18.24 -20.50
CA ALA A 349 13.20 19.51 -20.64
C ALA A 349 14.12 20.72 -20.34
N LEU A 350 15.00 20.63 -19.34
CA LEU A 350 15.97 21.68 -19.02
C LEU A 350 17.01 21.83 -20.12
N ALA A 351 17.61 20.73 -20.60
CA ALA A 351 18.57 20.76 -21.69
C ALA A 351 17.95 21.36 -22.97
N THR A 352 16.70 21.00 -23.27
CA THR A 352 15.95 21.60 -24.38
C THR A 352 15.77 23.11 -24.18
N LEU A 353 15.32 23.54 -22.99
CA LEU A 353 15.18 24.95 -22.64
C LEU A 353 16.50 25.72 -22.83
N LEU A 354 17.60 25.21 -22.28
CA LEU A 354 18.91 25.85 -22.35
C LEU A 354 19.47 25.93 -23.78
N ALA A 355 19.10 24.99 -24.66
CA ALA A 355 19.50 25.00 -26.05
C ALA A 355 18.63 25.95 -26.91
N THR A 356 17.31 25.95 -26.70
CA THR A 356 16.35 26.52 -27.66
C THR A 356 15.54 27.72 -27.15
N ALA A 357 15.76 28.20 -25.92
CA ALA A 357 15.00 29.34 -25.40
C ALA A 357 15.14 30.58 -26.30
N PRO A 358 14.04 31.29 -26.61
CA PRO A 358 14.08 32.51 -27.42
C PRO A 358 14.92 33.61 -26.78
N ASP A 359 14.88 33.70 -25.44
CA ASP A 359 15.66 34.66 -24.67
C ASP A 359 17.12 34.18 -24.51
N PRO A 360 18.12 34.91 -25.03
CA PRO A 360 19.53 34.60 -24.82
C PRO A 360 19.94 34.48 -23.35
N ALA A 361 19.29 35.18 -22.42
CA ALA A 361 19.60 35.11 -20.99
C ALA A 361 19.26 33.74 -20.37
N LEU A 362 18.35 32.99 -21.01
CA LEU A 362 17.95 31.65 -20.58
C LEU A 362 18.76 30.56 -21.28
N ARG A 363 19.53 30.89 -22.32
CA ARG A 363 20.33 29.91 -23.07
C ARG A 363 21.67 29.67 -22.41
N ASP A 364 22.05 28.40 -22.38
CA ASP A 364 23.38 27.93 -21.96
C ASP A 364 23.70 26.65 -22.73
N PRO A 365 24.19 26.77 -23.98
CA PRO A 365 24.44 25.60 -24.84
C PRO A 365 25.47 24.64 -24.25
N ALA A 366 26.45 25.13 -23.48
CA ALA A 366 27.46 24.29 -22.84
C ALA A 366 26.82 23.40 -21.76
N ARG A 367 26.02 24.00 -20.88
CA ARG A 367 25.27 23.26 -19.87
C ARG A 367 24.19 22.36 -20.49
N ALA A 368 23.57 22.77 -21.59
CA ALA A 368 22.62 21.95 -22.33
C ALA A 368 23.26 20.64 -22.81
N ILE A 369 24.48 20.71 -23.37
CA ILE A 369 25.25 19.52 -23.77
C ILE A 369 25.59 18.67 -22.56
N GLU A 370 26.08 19.27 -21.47
CA GLU A 370 26.44 18.54 -20.25
C GLU A 370 25.27 17.71 -19.70
N VAL A 371 24.11 18.34 -19.52
CA VAL A 371 22.90 17.69 -19.00
C VAL A 371 22.40 16.61 -19.95
N ALA A 372 22.33 16.90 -21.27
CA ALA A 372 21.86 15.92 -22.25
C ALA A 372 22.81 14.72 -22.39
N LEU A 373 24.12 14.95 -22.33
CA LEU A 373 25.13 13.90 -22.40
C LEU A 373 25.06 12.97 -21.19
N ASP A 374 24.82 13.51 -20.00
CA ASP A 374 24.64 12.71 -18.80
C ASP A 374 23.40 11.80 -18.90
N ALA A 375 22.27 12.35 -19.33
CA ALA A 375 21.06 11.57 -19.61
C ALA A 375 21.28 10.45 -20.64
N VAL A 376 22.02 10.70 -21.73
CA VAL A 376 22.37 9.69 -22.74
C VAL A 376 23.26 8.59 -22.15
N ARG A 377 24.24 8.95 -21.31
CA ARG A 377 25.10 7.98 -20.63
C ARG A 377 24.31 7.07 -19.69
N ARG A 378 23.42 7.65 -18.87
CA ARG A 378 22.60 6.90 -17.91
C ARG A 378 21.58 5.98 -18.59
N THR A 379 21.02 6.38 -19.72
CA THR A 379 20.10 5.55 -20.51
C THR A 379 20.81 4.53 -21.42
N GLY A 380 22.15 4.52 -21.43
CA GLY A 380 22.94 3.63 -22.28
C GLY A 380 22.72 3.87 -23.77
N SER A 381 22.43 5.11 -24.17
CA SER A 381 22.11 5.51 -25.55
C SER A 381 20.91 4.81 -26.17
N ARG A 382 19.97 4.31 -25.35
CA ARG A 382 18.77 3.59 -25.81
C ARG A 382 17.51 4.45 -25.86
N ASP A 383 17.47 5.60 -25.20
CA ASP A 383 16.31 6.50 -25.23
C ASP A 383 16.43 7.50 -26.39
N PRO A 384 15.55 7.44 -27.42
CA PRO A 384 15.65 8.31 -28.59
C PRO A 384 15.48 9.80 -28.27
N ARG A 385 14.74 10.14 -27.20
CA ARG A 385 14.51 11.54 -26.82
C ARG A 385 15.79 12.16 -26.27
N SER A 386 16.55 11.42 -25.47
CA SER A 386 17.85 11.87 -24.96
C SER A 386 18.85 12.18 -26.08
N LEU A 387 18.88 11.35 -27.13
CA LEU A 387 19.70 11.58 -28.31
C LEU A 387 19.24 12.80 -29.11
N ALA A 388 17.93 12.97 -29.29
CA ALA A 388 17.37 14.12 -30.00
C ALA A 388 17.66 15.45 -29.28
N VAL A 389 17.55 15.47 -27.96
CA VAL A 389 17.87 16.66 -27.14
C VAL A 389 19.37 16.95 -27.19
N LEU A 390 20.23 15.93 -27.13
CA LEU A 390 21.68 16.11 -27.29
C LEU A 390 22.05 16.69 -28.65
N ALA A 391 21.43 16.22 -29.73
CA ALA A 391 21.63 16.77 -31.07
C ALA A 391 21.20 18.24 -31.15
N SER A 392 20.06 18.59 -30.55
CA SER A 392 19.60 19.99 -30.45
C SER A 392 20.59 20.87 -29.68
N ALA A 393 21.15 20.35 -28.59
CA ALA A 393 22.15 21.06 -27.79
C ALA A 393 23.46 21.30 -28.56
N TYR A 394 23.96 20.31 -29.33
CA TYR A 394 25.12 20.50 -30.20
C TYR A 394 24.86 21.52 -31.31
N ALA A 395 23.70 21.45 -31.96
CA ALA A 395 23.31 22.41 -32.98
C ALA A 395 23.25 23.85 -32.43
N ALA A 396 22.71 24.02 -31.22
CA ALA A 396 22.67 25.32 -30.54
C ALA A 396 24.06 25.85 -30.15
N ALA A 397 25.03 24.97 -29.91
CA ALA A 397 26.42 25.31 -29.64
C ALA A 397 27.27 25.54 -30.92
N GLY A 398 26.73 25.26 -32.10
CA GLY A 398 27.42 25.43 -33.38
C GLY A 398 28.37 24.29 -33.76
N HIS A 399 28.11 23.07 -33.27
CA HIS A 399 28.88 21.86 -33.55
C HIS A 399 28.27 20.97 -34.62
#